data_AF-A0A1G7PTV7-F1
#
_entry.id   AF-A0A1G7PTV7-F1
#
_cell.length_a   1.000
_cell.length_b   1.000
_cell.length_c   1.000
_cell.angle_alpha   90.00
_cell.angle_beta   90.00
_cell.angle_gamma   90.00
#
_symmetry.space_group_name_H-M   'P 1'
#
loop_
_entity.id
_entity.type
_entity.pdbx_description
1 polymer ?
#
loop_
_entity_poly.entity_id
_entity_poly.type
_entity_poly.pdbx_seq_one_letter_code
_entity_poly.pdbx_strand_id
1 'polypeptide(L)'
;MLMSELDEYQRRITAAMDRVAKGLDRMNAAPAEPDEDIVQALEEERLANAQLNERIRTLKDGYEGELSALRDQVEAGAAQMGQLDLDLQRLRQANEQLSEACEKLREANAEGLADPKLIDTALVAELESLRATRAVEMAEVDAVLSALAPLVEATEAEDDPAQDMPEETDETDAAKTGDTN
;
A
#
# COMPACT_ATOMS: atom_id res chain seq x y z
N MET A 1 -86.48 5.49 -11.87
CA MET A 1 -85.04 5.27 -12.08
C MET A 1 -84.18 6.09 -11.12
N LEU A 2 -84.37 7.41 -10.97
CA LEU A 2 -83.58 8.23 -10.03
C LEU A 2 -83.53 7.75 -8.55
N MET A 3 -84.59 7.14 -8.01
CA MET A 3 -84.57 6.64 -6.61
C MET A 3 -83.71 5.38 -6.42
N SER A 4 -83.60 4.51 -7.43
CA SER A 4 -82.80 3.27 -7.37
C SER A 4 -81.30 3.56 -7.42
N GLU A 5 -80.91 4.57 -8.20
CA GLU A 5 -79.52 5.00 -8.29
C GLU A 5 -79.05 5.62 -6.97
N LEU A 6 -79.92 6.38 -6.29
CA LEU A 6 -79.62 6.96 -4.98
C LEU A 6 -79.38 5.87 -3.92
N ASP A 7 -80.21 4.84 -3.87
CA ASP A 7 -80.05 3.72 -2.92
C ASP A 7 -78.77 2.91 -3.20
N GLU A 8 -78.39 2.77 -4.47
CA GLU A 8 -77.15 2.13 -4.87
C GLU A 8 -75.91 2.96 -4.50
N TYR A 9 -75.96 4.28 -4.70
CA TYR A 9 -74.91 5.19 -4.23
C TYR A 9 -74.80 5.17 -2.71
N GLN A 10 -75.92 5.17 -1.98
CA GLN A 10 -75.91 5.07 -0.52
C GLN A 10 -75.29 3.76 -0.04
N ARG A 11 -75.67 2.61 -0.61
CA ARG A 11 -75.03 1.31 -0.29
C ARG A 11 -73.54 1.31 -0.56
N ARG A 12 -73.09 1.89 -1.68
CA ARG A 12 -71.67 1.98 -2.04
C ARG A 12 -70.90 2.92 -1.11
N ILE A 13 -71.50 4.04 -0.73
CA ILE A 13 -70.89 4.99 0.22
C ILE A 13 -70.76 4.34 1.59
N THR A 14 -71.80 3.68 2.12
CA THR A 14 -71.72 2.99 3.41
C THR A 14 -70.67 1.87 3.39
N ALA A 15 -70.60 1.07 2.33
CA ALA A 15 -69.56 0.05 2.18
C ALA A 15 -68.15 0.63 2.06
N ALA A 16 -67.99 1.79 1.41
CA ALA A 16 -66.72 2.50 1.35
C ALA A 16 -66.34 3.09 2.72
N MET A 17 -67.29 3.66 3.45
CA MET A 17 -67.08 4.19 4.80
C MET A 17 -66.72 3.08 5.79
N ASP A 18 -67.39 1.93 5.75
CA ASP A 18 -67.03 0.77 6.57
C ASP A 18 -65.63 0.24 6.24
N ARG A 19 -65.24 0.27 4.96
CA ARG A 19 -63.89 -0.12 4.54
C ARG A 19 -62.84 0.89 5.01
N VAL A 20 -63.15 2.18 4.95
CA VAL A 20 -62.30 3.25 5.48
C VAL A 20 -62.21 3.18 6.99
N ALA A 21 -63.30 2.92 7.71
CA ALA A 21 -63.32 2.71 9.15
C ALA A 21 -62.44 1.51 9.54
N LYS A 22 -62.61 0.36 8.87
CA LYS A 22 -61.73 -0.81 9.08
C LYS A 22 -60.27 -0.54 8.68
N GLY A 23 -60.03 0.29 7.67
CA GLY A 23 -58.69 0.70 7.27
C GLY A 23 -58.04 1.62 8.30
N LEU A 24 -58.82 2.55 8.86
CA LEU A 24 -58.40 3.46 9.91
C LEU A 24 -58.14 2.70 11.22
N ASP A 25 -58.99 1.74 11.59
CA ASP A 25 -58.78 0.87 12.75
C ASP A 25 -57.51 0.03 12.62
N ARG A 26 -57.15 -0.40 11.41
CA ARG A 26 -55.89 -1.11 11.15
C ARG A 26 -54.66 -0.20 11.16
N MET A 27 -54.79 1.05 10.75
CA MET A 27 -53.70 2.05 10.84
C MET A 27 -53.56 2.62 12.26
N ASN A 28 -54.66 2.67 13.01
CA ASN A 28 -54.72 3.15 14.39
C ASN A 28 -54.47 2.02 15.41
N ALA A 29 -54.46 0.76 14.96
CA ALA A 29 -53.82 -0.31 15.69
C ALA A 29 -52.34 0.06 15.84
N ALA A 30 -51.87 0.09 17.09
CA ALA A 30 -50.47 0.38 17.39
C ALA A 30 -49.57 -0.50 16.51
N PRO A 31 -48.44 0.03 15.99
CA PRO A 31 -47.46 -0.81 15.33
C PRO A 31 -47.18 -2.00 16.25
N ALA A 32 -47.27 -3.22 15.73
CA ALA A 32 -46.94 -4.42 16.49
C ALA A 32 -45.56 -4.17 17.13
N GLU A 33 -45.46 -4.37 18.45
CA GLU A 33 -44.17 -4.23 19.15
C GLU A 33 -43.15 -5.10 18.38
N PRO A 34 -41.97 -4.54 18.07
CA PRO A 34 -40.95 -5.29 17.35
C PRO A 34 -40.67 -6.58 18.11
N ASP A 35 -40.74 -7.71 17.40
CA ASP A 35 -40.44 -9.02 17.98
C ASP A 35 -39.02 -8.98 18.60
N GLU A 36 -38.92 -9.24 19.90
CA GLU A 36 -37.67 -9.08 20.67
C GLU A 36 -36.54 -9.93 20.06
N ASP A 37 -36.88 -11.11 19.55
CA ASP A 37 -35.94 -12.01 18.86
C ASP A 37 -35.36 -11.37 17.58
N ILE A 38 -36.18 -10.62 16.83
CA ILE A 38 -35.75 -9.92 15.61
C ILE A 38 -34.88 -8.72 15.96
N VAL A 39 -35.21 -7.99 17.05
CA VAL A 39 -34.40 -6.87 17.53
C VAL A 39 -33.02 -7.36 17.96
N GLN A 40 -32.97 -8.44 18.74
CA GLN A 40 -31.71 -9.04 19.18
C GLN A 40 -30.87 -9.53 17.99
N ALA A 41 -31.46 -10.25 17.03
CA ALA A 41 -30.75 -10.70 15.84
C ALA A 41 -30.20 -9.53 14.99
N LEU A 42 -30.93 -8.41 14.94
CA LEU A 42 -30.47 -7.19 14.26
C LEU A 42 -29.31 -6.52 15.00
N GLU A 43 -29.31 -6.52 16.32
CA GLU A 43 -28.20 -6.00 17.14
C GLU A 43 -26.94 -6.86 16.98
N GLU A 44 -27.08 -8.18 16.98
CA GLU A 44 -25.99 -9.12 16.71
C GLU A 44 -25.41 -8.93 15.30
N GLU A 45 -26.26 -8.78 14.28
CA GLU A 45 -25.83 -8.52 12.89
C GLU A 45 -25.10 -7.18 12.76
N ARG A 46 -25.60 -6.13 13.43
CA ARG A 46 -24.95 -4.82 13.44
C ARG A 46 -23.58 -4.87 14.11
N LEU A 47 -23.44 -5.63 15.18
CA LEU A 47 -22.16 -5.81 15.87
C LEU A 47 -21.17 -6.57 14.97
N ALA A 48 -21.61 -7.66 14.34
CA ALA A 48 -20.81 -8.40 13.37
C ALA A 48 -20.38 -7.52 12.18
N ASN A 49 -21.29 -6.71 11.64
CA ASN A 49 -20.96 -5.74 10.58
C ASN A 49 -19.96 -4.68 11.05
N ALA A 50 -20.08 -4.18 12.28
CA ALA A 50 -19.12 -3.21 12.83
C ALA A 50 -17.72 -3.82 12.90
N GLN A 51 -17.59 -5.04 13.41
CA GLN A 51 -16.32 -5.78 13.46
C GLN A 51 -15.74 -6.05 12.07
N LEU A 52 -16.58 -6.46 11.11
CA LEU A 52 -16.13 -6.67 9.72
C LEU A 52 -15.68 -5.37 9.06
N ASN A 53 -16.39 -4.27 9.28
CA ASN A 53 -16.00 -2.95 8.75
C ASN A 53 -14.69 -2.46 9.37
N GLU A 54 -14.48 -2.68 10.67
CA GLU A 54 -13.21 -2.39 11.34
C GLU A 54 -12.08 -3.23 10.77
N ARG A 55 -12.28 -4.54 10.58
CA ARG A 55 -11.28 -5.42 9.96
C ARG A 55 -10.98 -5.04 8.51
N ILE A 56 -11.99 -4.64 7.73
CA ILE A 56 -11.79 -4.13 6.38
C ILE A 56 -10.98 -2.83 6.41
N ARG A 57 -11.23 -1.96 7.38
CA ARG A 57 -10.50 -0.71 7.53
C ARG A 57 -9.03 -0.98 7.87
N THR A 58 -8.75 -1.82 8.86
CA THR A 58 -7.36 -2.15 9.23
C THR A 58 -6.61 -2.82 8.08
N LEU A 59 -7.25 -3.73 7.35
CA LEU A 59 -6.67 -4.34 6.16
C LEU A 59 -6.39 -3.30 5.06
N LYS A 60 -7.33 -2.39 4.80
CA LYS A 60 -7.12 -1.31 3.82
C LYS A 60 -5.99 -0.39 4.22
N ASP A 61 -5.94 0.05 5.47
CA ASP A 61 -4.89 0.92 5.98
C ASP A 61 -3.51 0.22 5.85
N GLY A 62 -3.45 -1.10 6.13
CA GLY A 62 -2.25 -1.93 5.90
C GLY A 62 -1.85 -2.01 4.43
N TYR A 63 -2.78 -2.36 3.53
CA TYR A 63 -2.51 -2.43 2.09
C TYR A 63 -2.12 -1.07 1.49
N GLU A 64 -2.72 0.02 1.94
CA GLU A 64 -2.36 1.37 1.51
C GLU A 64 -0.94 1.73 1.96
N GLY A 65 -0.55 1.33 3.19
CA GLY A 65 0.82 1.47 3.69
C GLY A 65 1.83 0.67 2.86
N GLU A 66 1.58 -0.61 2.63
CA GLU A 66 2.42 -1.47 1.80
C GLU A 66 2.54 -0.95 0.35
N LEU A 67 1.43 -0.51 -0.25
CA LEU A 67 1.43 0.07 -1.59
C LEU A 67 2.22 1.38 -1.64
N SER A 68 2.18 2.19 -0.59
CA SER A 68 3.00 3.41 -0.51
C SER A 68 4.48 3.04 -0.44
N ALA A 69 4.87 2.15 0.46
CA ALA A 69 6.26 1.71 0.61
C ALA A 69 6.82 1.10 -0.69
N LEU A 70 6.02 0.28 -1.37
CA LEU A 70 6.42 -0.33 -2.64
C LEU A 70 6.56 0.72 -3.76
N ARG A 71 5.70 1.74 -3.80
CA ARG A 71 5.83 2.86 -4.74
C ARG A 71 7.10 3.65 -4.50
N ASP A 72 7.39 3.97 -3.24
CA ASP A 72 8.60 4.70 -2.85
C ASP A 72 9.86 3.90 -3.23
N GLN A 73 9.84 2.57 -3.05
CA GLN A 73 10.94 1.69 -3.46
C GLN A 73 11.14 1.68 -4.99
N VAL A 74 10.05 1.61 -5.77
CA VAL A 74 10.12 1.67 -7.24
C VAL A 74 10.66 3.02 -7.71
N GLU A 75 10.22 4.13 -7.10
CA GLU A 75 10.70 5.47 -7.44
C GLU A 75 12.20 5.63 -7.11
N ALA A 76 12.62 5.19 -5.92
CA ALA A 76 14.03 5.19 -5.53
C ALA A 76 14.89 4.34 -6.48
N GLY A 77 14.43 3.14 -6.85
CA GLY A 77 15.12 2.28 -7.81
C GLY A 77 15.21 2.90 -9.21
N ALA A 78 14.15 3.56 -9.69
CA ALA A 78 14.16 4.27 -10.97
C ALA A 78 15.16 5.45 -10.96
N ALA A 79 15.23 6.21 -9.86
CA ALA A 79 16.19 7.30 -9.70
C ALA A 79 17.64 6.78 -9.68
N GLN A 80 17.91 5.68 -8.96
CA GLN A 80 19.23 5.04 -8.93
C GLN A 80 19.65 4.56 -10.32
N MET A 81 18.75 3.89 -11.06
CA MET A 81 19.05 3.42 -12.41
C MET A 81 19.32 4.58 -13.38
N GLY A 82 18.55 5.67 -13.29
CA GLY A 82 18.81 6.88 -14.06
C GLY A 82 20.17 7.51 -13.75
N GLN A 83 20.62 7.49 -12.49
CA GLN A 83 21.94 7.97 -12.11
C GLN A 83 23.05 7.08 -12.68
N LEU A 84 22.92 5.76 -12.59
CA LEU A 84 23.88 4.80 -13.16
C LEU A 84 24.00 4.97 -14.68
N ASP A 85 22.88 5.17 -15.39
CA ASP A 85 22.89 5.44 -16.82
C ASP A 85 23.69 6.69 -17.18
N LEU A 86 23.56 7.77 -16.41
CA LEU A 86 24.34 9.00 -16.61
C LEU A 86 25.84 8.76 -16.38
N ASP A 87 26.19 8.01 -15.34
CA ASP A 87 27.59 7.72 -15.03
C ASP A 87 28.23 6.78 -16.07
N LEU A 88 27.47 5.80 -16.60
CA LEU A 88 27.90 4.98 -17.74
C LEU A 88 28.08 5.80 -19.02
N GLN A 89 27.22 6.78 -19.28
CA GLN A 89 27.39 7.69 -20.42
C GLN A 89 28.67 8.53 -20.29
N ARG A 90 28.94 9.07 -19.08
CA ARG A 90 30.19 9.79 -18.78
C ARG A 90 31.42 8.89 -18.97
N LEU A 91 31.36 7.65 -18.48
CA LEU A 91 32.43 6.67 -18.64
C LEU A 91 32.72 6.38 -20.13
N ARG A 92 31.68 6.19 -20.94
CA ARG A 92 31.84 5.99 -22.39
C ARG A 92 32.50 7.20 -23.05
N GLN A 93 32.04 8.41 -22.73
CA GLN A 93 32.62 9.64 -23.27
C GLN A 93 34.09 9.81 -22.87
N ALA A 94 34.44 9.57 -21.60
CA ALA A 94 35.81 9.68 -21.12
C ALA A 94 36.75 8.63 -21.78
N ASN A 95 36.25 7.42 -22.03
CA ASN A 95 37.01 6.39 -22.75
C ASN A 95 37.17 6.71 -24.25
N GLU A 96 36.17 7.32 -24.88
CA GLU A 96 36.29 7.80 -26.26
C GLU A 96 37.35 8.88 -26.39
N GLN A 97 37.35 9.87 -25.47
CA GLN A 97 38.38 10.91 -25.40
C GLN A 97 39.78 10.34 -25.14
N LEU A 98 39.90 9.35 -24.24
CA LEU A 98 41.18 8.68 -23.98
C LEU A 98 41.68 7.92 -25.22
N SER A 99 40.77 7.26 -25.95
CA SER A 99 41.11 6.55 -27.19
C SER A 99 41.59 7.51 -28.28
N GLU A 100 40.89 8.64 -28.48
CA GLU A 100 41.29 9.69 -29.41
C GLU A 100 42.65 10.31 -29.02
N ALA A 101 42.88 10.56 -27.73
CA ALA A 101 44.17 11.06 -27.25
C ALA A 101 45.31 10.06 -27.48
N CYS A 102 45.05 8.76 -27.26
CA CYS A 102 46.00 7.69 -27.55
C CYS A 102 46.33 7.57 -29.04
N GLU A 103 45.34 7.74 -29.92
CA GLU A 103 45.54 7.75 -31.37
C GLU A 103 46.44 8.91 -31.80
N LYS A 104 46.12 10.14 -31.37
CA LYS A 104 46.94 11.33 -31.66
C LYS A 104 48.38 11.18 -31.16
N LEU A 105 48.58 10.61 -29.98
CA LEU A 105 49.92 10.31 -29.45
C LEU A 105 50.67 9.30 -30.31
N ARG A 106 50.01 8.25 -30.81
CA ARG A 106 50.64 7.25 -31.69
C ARG A 106 51.01 7.86 -33.03
N GLU A 107 50.15 8.68 -33.62
CA GLU A 107 50.42 9.39 -34.87
C GLU A 107 51.61 10.33 -34.71
N ALA A 108 51.60 11.19 -33.69
CA ALA A 108 52.69 12.12 -33.39
C ALA A 108 54.03 11.38 -33.15
N ASN A 109 54.01 10.26 -32.42
CA ASN A 109 55.19 9.42 -32.23
C ASN A 109 55.68 8.75 -33.51
N ALA A 110 54.77 8.30 -34.40
CA ALA A 110 55.12 7.70 -35.68
C ALA A 110 55.77 8.72 -36.64
N GLU A 111 55.36 9.98 -36.58
CA GLU A 111 55.95 11.10 -37.30
C GLU A 111 57.26 11.61 -36.66
N GLY A 112 57.62 11.10 -35.47
CA GLY A 112 58.77 11.57 -34.68
C GLY A 112 58.57 12.97 -34.09
N LEU A 113 57.33 13.48 -34.07
CA LEU A 113 56.94 14.76 -33.52
C LEU A 113 56.49 14.57 -32.07
N ALA A 114 57.44 14.57 -31.14
CA ALA A 114 57.10 14.59 -29.72
C ALA A 114 56.48 15.96 -29.34
N ASP A 115 55.17 15.99 -29.11
CA ASP A 115 54.46 17.17 -28.59
C ASP A 115 54.12 17.01 -27.10
N PRO A 116 54.77 17.76 -26.19
CA PRO A 116 54.46 17.73 -24.76
C PRO A 116 52.98 18.01 -24.44
N LYS A 117 52.30 18.84 -25.25
CA LYS A 117 50.89 19.16 -25.00
C LYS A 117 49.96 17.98 -25.27
N LEU A 118 50.30 17.12 -26.22
CA LEU A 118 49.53 15.89 -26.46
C LEU A 118 49.68 14.92 -25.30
N ILE A 119 50.86 14.85 -24.68
CA ILE A 119 51.10 14.04 -23.48
C ILE A 119 50.25 14.57 -22.32
N ASP A 120 50.26 15.87 -22.06
CA ASP A 120 49.44 16.48 -21.02
C ASP A 120 47.94 16.23 -21.27
N THR A 121 47.49 16.34 -22.52
CA THR A 121 46.10 16.08 -22.90
C THR A 121 45.70 14.62 -22.67
N ALA A 122 46.56 13.68 -23.03
CA ALA A 122 46.32 12.25 -22.81
C ALA A 122 46.32 11.90 -21.32
N LEU A 123 47.20 12.49 -20.51
CA LEU A 123 47.21 12.31 -19.06
C LEU A 123 45.92 12.84 -18.41
N VAL A 124 45.42 13.99 -18.88
CA VAL A 124 44.13 14.52 -18.41
C VAL A 124 42.98 13.57 -18.79
N ALA A 125 42.95 13.08 -20.03
CA ALA A 125 41.94 12.13 -20.49
C ALA A 125 42.01 10.79 -19.71
N GLU A 126 43.20 10.32 -19.36
CA GLU A 126 43.40 9.11 -18.55
C GLU A 126 42.86 9.32 -17.13
N LEU A 127 43.18 10.45 -16.49
CA LEU A 127 42.64 10.78 -15.18
C LEU A 127 41.11 10.93 -15.18
N GLU A 128 40.54 11.50 -16.25
CA GLU A 128 39.09 11.62 -16.41
C GLU A 128 38.43 10.26 -16.59
N SER A 129 39.02 9.37 -17.41
CA SER A 129 38.57 7.98 -17.56
C SER A 129 38.61 7.21 -16.23
N LEU A 130 39.73 7.28 -15.50
CA LEU A 130 39.87 6.62 -14.19
C LEU A 130 38.86 7.14 -13.16
N ARG A 131 38.59 8.45 -13.16
CA ARG A 131 37.57 9.05 -12.28
C ARG A 131 36.17 8.58 -12.66
N ALA A 132 35.86 8.51 -13.95
CA ALA A 132 34.58 8.01 -14.43
C ALA A 132 34.39 6.52 -14.11
N THR A 133 35.44 5.70 -14.25
CA THR A 133 35.41 4.27 -13.86
C THR A 133 35.09 4.14 -12.39
N ARG A 134 35.81 4.88 -11.53
CA ARG A 134 35.57 4.85 -10.09
C ARG A 134 34.17 5.34 -9.71
N ALA A 135 33.64 6.36 -10.40
CA ALA A 135 32.30 6.85 -10.15
C ALA A 135 31.24 5.78 -10.45
N VAL A 136 31.37 5.07 -11.58
CA VAL A 136 30.49 3.95 -11.94
C VAL A 136 30.61 2.82 -10.92
N GLU A 137 31.82 2.41 -10.53
CA GLU A 137 32.03 1.36 -9.53
C GLU A 137 31.34 1.69 -8.19
N MET A 138 31.44 2.94 -7.71
CA MET A 138 30.76 3.35 -6.48
C MET A 138 29.24 3.35 -6.64
N ALA A 139 28.73 3.83 -7.78
CA ALA A 139 27.28 3.81 -8.06
C ALA A 139 26.74 2.37 -8.15
N GLU A 140 27.48 1.44 -8.75
CA GLU A 140 27.13 0.02 -8.80
C GLU A 140 27.12 -0.61 -7.40
N VAL A 141 28.14 -0.33 -6.58
CA VAL A 141 28.19 -0.82 -5.19
C VAL A 141 27.02 -0.29 -4.38
N ASP A 142 26.71 1.00 -4.47
CA ASP A 142 25.59 1.62 -3.77
C ASP A 142 24.25 1.00 -4.22
N ALA A 143 24.06 0.76 -5.52
CA ALA A 143 22.88 0.10 -6.05
C ALA A 143 22.73 -1.34 -5.53
N VAL A 144 23.83 -2.11 -5.49
CA VAL A 144 23.82 -3.47 -4.95
C VAL A 144 23.52 -3.46 -3.45
N LEU A 145 24.13 -2.57 -2.68
CA LEU A 145 23.87 -2.45 -1.24
C LEU A 145 22.41 -2.05 -0.97
N SER A 146 21.87 -1.10 -1.75
CA SER A 146 20.46 -0.69 -1.64
C SER A 146 19.49 -1.83 -1.98
N ALA A 147 19.86 -2.72 -2.91
CA ALA A 147 19.05 -3.89 -3.25
C ALA A 147 19.16 -5.01 -2.20
N LEU A 148 20.31 -5.18 -1.57
CA LEU A 148 20.54 -6.22 -0.55
C LEU A 148 20.01 -5.85 0.84
N ALA A 149 20.06 -4.57 1.23
CA ALA A 149 19.60 -4.10 2.54
C ALA A 149 18.22 -4.65 2.96
N PRO A 150 17.14 -4.53 2.14
CA PRO A 150 15.83 -5.04 2.55
C PRO A 150 15.77 -6.57 2.64
N LEU A 151 16.60 -7.32 1.90
CA LEU A 151 16.64 -8.78 2.00
C LEU A 151 17.29 -9.23 3.31
N VAL A 152 18.33 -8.51 3.77
CA VAL A 152 18.99 -8.81 5.05
C VAL A 152 18.06 -8.48 6.22
N GLU A 153 17.40 -7.32 6.19
CA GLU A 153 16.42 -6.95 7.22
C GLU A 153 15.24 -7.95 7.29
N ALA A 154 14.77 -8.45 6.14
CA ALA A 154 13.75 -9.49 6.11
C ALA A 154 14.20 -10.80 6.77
N THR A 155 15.46 -11.21 6.57
CA THR A 155 15.99 -12.41 7.24
C THR A 155 16.18 -12.23 8.74
N GLU A 156 16.57 -11.03 9.20
CA GLU A 156 16.70 -10.74 10.64
C GLU A 156 15.33 -10.71 11.34
N ALA A 157 14.27 -10.29 10.65
CA ALA A 157 12.91 -10.28 11.17
C ALA A 157 12.30 -11.69 11.30
N GLU A 158 12.68 -12.64 10.45
CA GLU A 158 12.24 -14.04 10.53
C GLU A 158 12.91 -14.83 11.67
N ASP A 159 14.07 -14.39 12.15
CA ASP A 159 14.85 -15.06 13.20
C ASP A 159 14.53 -14.59 14.64
N ASP A 160 13.54 -13.70 14.86
CA ASP A 160 13.09 -13.30 16.21
C ASP A 160 11.98 -14.25 16.74
N PRO A 161 12.30 -15.22 17.64
CA PRO A 161 11.36 -16.24 18.08
C PRO A 161 10.42 -15.73 19.20
N ALA A 162 10.43 -14.42 19.51
CA ALA A 162 9.71 -13.87 20.65
C ALA A 162 8.22 -13.56 20.38
N GLN A 163 7.71 -13.69 19.15
CA GLN A 163 6.35 -13.29 18.81
C GLN A 163 5.31 -14.43 18.72
N ASP A 164 5.72 -15.69 18.92
CA ASP A 164 4.88 -16.86 18.63
C ASP A 164 4.42 -17.66 19.88
N MET A 165 4.52 -17.09 21.09
CA MET A 165 3.90 -17.68 22.28
C MET A 165 2.56 -17.01 22.57
N PRO A 166 1.41 -17.71 22.43
CA PRO A 166 0.17 -17.22 22.99
C PRO A 166 0.31 -17.22 24.53
N GLU A 167 0.05 -16.09 25.17
CA GLU A 167 -0.08 -16.01 26.63
C GLU A 167 -1.17 -16.98 27.09
N GLU A 168 -0.76 -18.12 27.62
CA GLU A 168 -1.63 -19.04 28.34
C GLU A 168 -2.00 -18.36 29.67
N THR A 169 -3.17 -17.71 29.71
CA THR A 169 -3.72 -17.16 30.96
C THR A 169 -4.12 -18.31 31.87
N ASP A 170 -3.23 -18.66 32.80
CA ASP A 170 -3.47 -19.62 33.87
C ASP A 170 -4.45 -19.00 34.90
N GLU A 171 -5.75 -19.20 34.68
CA GLU A 171 -6.81 -18.96 35.66
C GLU A 171 -6.71 -20.03 36.77
N THR A 172 -5.85 -19.79 37.76
CA THR A 172 -5.89 -20.50 39.04
C THR A 172 -6.01 -19.53 40.20
N ASP A 173 -7.18 -18.91 40.35
CA ASP A 173 -7.57 -18.32 41.64
C ASP A 173 -9.01 -18.69 42.03
N ALA A 174 -9.17 -19.94 42.46
CA ALA A 174 -10.36 -20.40 43.17
C ALA A 174 -9.96 -21.34 44.32
N ALA A 175 -9.09 -20.89 45.22
CA ALA A 175 -8.89 -21.55 46.51
C ALA A 175 -8.32 -20.61 47.57
N LYS A 176 -9.15 -19.73 48.11
CA LYS A 176 -8.95 -19.27 49.49
C LYS A 176 -10.26 -19.19 50.25
N THR A 177 -10.61 -20.33 50.83
CA THR A 177 -11.38 -20.42 52.07
C THR A 177 -10.69 -19.58 53.15
N GLY A 178 -11.20 -18.36 53.34
CA GLY A 178 -10.84 -17.46 54.44
C GLY A 178 -11.93 -17.48 55.50
N ASP A 179 -11.80 -18.44 56.40
CA ASP A 179 -12.41 -18.46 57.73
C ASP A 179 -12.08 -17.16 58.48
N THR A 180 -13.09 -16.36 58.87
CA THR A 180 -13.10 -15.45 60.05
C THR A 180 -14.34 -14.54 60.05
N ASN A 181 -15.37 -14.90 60.83
CA ASN A 181 -15.88 -14.18 62.00
C ASN A 181 -17.26 -14.72 62.42
#